data_AF-A0A3M7PP36-F1
#
_entry.id   AF-A0A3M7PP36-F1
#
_cell.length_a   1.000
_cell.length_b   1.000
_cell.length_c   1.000
_cell.angle_alpha   90.00
_cell.angle_beta   90.00
_cell.angle_gamma   90.00
#
_symmetry.space_group_name_H-M   'P 1'
#
loop_
_entity.id
_entity.type
_entity.pdbx_description
1 polymer ?
#
loop_
_entity_poly.entity_id
_entity_poly.type
_entity_poly.pdbx_seq_one_letter_code
_entity_poly.pdbx_strand_id
1 'polypeptide(L)'
;MPPIKQPQDLKVFCISNLINNIELHWLKFQNGGQIDKSLDDPSTNFSRKKYFIGSFEQLNDKTVDQIIKTLYQSKNFNRNYLCLCLHGRLRSADLSFIKKISFFNPLICNFIGKNCINLTELNLSTLSEIPPKNLCTILNSMKNLKKLDLSHTKANLTVCQVLAAICPKLEYLNLENCKFIFDDCLDVLNTIPRPLFKYLNIDNVSLSDDKIEKSLELFKDLKFFLVSELVDRIWKLYREQHEENKNEDSNNFKQYSLETFYIDSDILLKEHHMEALVFTCPKIKFLRINCLSKNECLKYLNGFNNLSELTIANPSVLTLKFRGYFLDFIKSSGAKLKHLTLINLVDVNLQCIAKYCSNLIKLNVELIDYFDYHHNIDYYYVPCEDSDIEESEKYFLKNLDHLSVSNIFSKPDVIHYNVGKFKKHLIQLVSNGKLKTLHLAGLNELDDEFFRCMFSTHAPRACGFKFIHQSIKTIEFKGMNSIGPRLITNYLLNDEKNSLREVILTEFQHTKHPVPEKQSNLELLKLGLSSTIL
;
A
#
# COMPACT_ATOMS: atom_id res chain seq x y z
N MET A 1 -42.29 0.84 -7.62
CA MET A 1 -41.53 2.11 -7.54
C MET A 1 -40.17 1.88 -8.17
N PRO A 2 -39.65 2.76 -9.03
CA PRO A 2 -38.27 2.63 -9.50
C PRO A 2 -37.31 2.73 -8.30
N PRO A 3 -36.21 1.97 -8.28
CA PRO A 3 -35.28 1.99 -7.15
C PRO A 3 -34.69 3.39 -7.00
N ILE A 4 -34.86 3.96 -5.81
CA ILE A 4 -34.29 5.26 -5.43
C ILE A 4 -32.76 5.07 -5.43
N LYS A 5 -32.08 5.65 -6.43
CA LYS A 5 -30.61 5.67 -6.47
C LYS A 5 -30.11 6.33 -5.18
N GLN A 6 -29.18 5.68 -4.48
CA GLN A 6 -28.48 6.31 -3.37
C GLN A 6 -27.90 7.67 -3.82
N PRO A 7 -27.87 8.68 -2.93
CA PRO A 7 -27.27 9.96 -3.27
C PRO A 7 -25.81 9.73 -3.65
N GLN A 8 -25.45 10.05 -4.90
CA GLN A 8 -24.05 10.11 -5.31
C GLN A 8 -23.32 11.09 -4.40
N ASP A 9 -22.08 10.77 -4.04
CA ASP A 9 -21.17 11.74 -3.43
C ASP A 9 -21.22 13.04 -4.24
N LEU A 10 -21.48 14.16 -3.55
CA LEU A 10 -21.59 15.49 -4.16
C LEU A 10 -20.39 15.77 -5.06
N LYS A 11 -19.19 15.30 -4.67
CA LYS A 11 -17.98 15.46 -5.48
C LYS A 11 -18.07 14.72 -6.82
N VAL A 12 -18.53 13.47 -6.80
CA VAL A 12 -18.74 12.66 -8.02
C VAL A 12 -19.81 13.30 -8.89
N PHE A 13 -20.92 13.74 -8.30
CA PHE A 13 -22.00 14.42 -9.02
C PHE A 13 -21.53 15.73 -9.67
N CYS A 14 -20.76 16.55 -8.95
CA CYS A 14 -20.17 17.79 -9.49
C CYS A 14 -19.21 17.52 -10.64
N ILE A 15 -18.35 16.50 -10.53
CA ILE A 15 -17.44 16.10 -11.62
C ILE A 15 -18.24 15.61 -12.83
N SER A 16 -19.26 14.77 -12.63
CA SER A 16 -20.12 14.30 -13.71
C SER A 16 -20.87 15.45 -14.40
N ASN A 17 -21.42 16.40 -13.64
CA ASN A 17 -22.08 17.59 -14.21
C ASN A 17 -21.10 18.48 -14.96
N LEU A 18 -19.89 18.65 -14.41
CA LEU A 18 -18.85 19.40 -15.09
C LEU A 18 -18.54 18.73 -16.43
N ILE A 19 -18.28 17.42 -16.45
CA ILE A 19 -18.03 16.62 -17.67
C ILE A 19 -19.18 16.73 -18.68
N ASN A 20 -20.43 16.64 -18.25
CA ASN A 20 -21.57 16.81 -19.14
C ASN A 20 -21.58 18.23 -19.76
N ASN A 21 -21.22 19.26 -18.99
CA ASN A 21 -21.07 20.62 -19.51
C ASN A 21 -19.88 20.76 -20.47
N ILE A 22 -18.76 20.07 -20.22
CA ILE A 22 -17.63 19.97 -21.16
C ILE A 22 -18.13 19.41 -22.49
N GLU A 23 -18.85 18.29 -22.48
CA GLU A 23 -19.41 17.66 -23.70
C GLU A 23 -20.40 18.57 -24.43
N LEU A 24 -21.32 19.21 -23.69
CA LEU A 24 -22.39 20.02 -24.27
C LEU A 24 -21.91 21.36 -24.83
N HIS A 25 -20.98 22.03 -24.14
CA HIS A 25 -20.57 23.40 -24.46
C HIS A 25 -19.20 23.46 -25.13
N TRP A 26 -18.23 22.66 -24.69
CA TRP A 26 -16.87 22.75 -25.22
C TRP A 26 -16.70 21.95 -26.51
N LEU A 27 -17.18 20.71 -26.58
CA LEU A 27 -17.04 19.93 -27.83
C LEU A 27 -17.90 20.45 -28.98
N LYS A 28 -19.09 21.01 -28.75
CA LYS A 28 -19.88 21.62 -29.84
C LYS A 28 -19.15 22.78 -30.50
N PHE A 29 -18.34 23.53 -29.74
CA PHE A 29 -17.46 24.58 -30.27
C PHE A 29 -16.24 24.01 -30.99
N GLN A 30 -15.72 22.84 -30.59
CA GLN A 30 -14.61 22.17 -31.28
C GLN A 30 -15.04 21.49 -32.60
N ASN A 31 -16.24 20.91 -32.63
CA ASN A 31 -16.83 20.24 -33.80
C ASN A 31 -17.38 21.24 -34.84
N GLY A 32 -17.58 22.51 -34.46
CA GLY A 32 -17.97 23.60 -35.36
C GLY A 32 -16.84 24.12 -36.28
N GLY A 33 -15.60 23.62 -36.15
CA GLY A 33 -14.54 23.91 -37.10
C GLY A 33 -13.12 23.78 -36.55
N GLN A 34 -12.31 22.97 -37.25
CA GLN A 34 -10.83 23.02 -37.30
C GLN A 34 -9.97 22.44 -36.17
N ILE A 35 -10.49 21.92 -35.04
CA ILE A 35 -9.57 21.52 -33.95
C ILE A 35 -8.89 20.16 -34.18
N ASP A 36 -9.60 19.15 -34.70
CA ASP A 36 -9.00 17.83 -34.95
C ASP A 36 -7.90 17.88 -36.03
N LYS A 37 -8.07 18.74 -37.05
CA LYS A 37 -7.02 19.02 -38.04
C LYS A 37 -5.88 19.87 -37.48
N SER A 38 -6.13 20.68 -36.46
CA SER A 38 -5.11 21.57 -35.87
C SER A 38 -4.14 20.85 -34.94
N LEU A 39 -4.61 19.83 -34.20
CA LEU A 39 -3.78 19.08 -33.26
C LEU A 39 -2.66 18.27 -33.92
N ASP A 40 -2.88 17.89 -35.18
CA ASP A 40 -1.91 17.16 -36.00
C ASP A 40 -1.07 18.10 -36.90
N ASP A 41 -1.30 19.42 -36.85
CA ASP A 41 -0.55 20.44 -37.59
C ASP A 41 0.51 21.13 -36.70
N PRO A 42 1.81 20.93 -36.98
CA PRO A 42 2.91 21.51 -36.20
C PRO A 42 2.97 23.05 -36.20
N SER A 43 2.26 23.73 -37.11
CA SER A 43 2.21 25.19 -37.20
C SER A 43 1.20 25.84 -36.23
N THR A 44 0.36 25.05 -35.57
CA THR A 44 -0.72 25.56 -34.73
C THR A 44 -0.22 25.98 -33.35
N ASN A 45 -0.21 27.28 -33.11
CA ASN A 45 0.19 27.86 -31.85
C ASN A 45 -1.00 27.82 -30.86
N PHE A 46 -1.00 26.85 -29.94
CA PHE A 46 -2.04 26.68 -28.91
C PHE A 46 -2.31 27.96 -28.09
N SER A 47 -1.33 28.85 -28.02
CA SER A 47 -1.35 30.13 -27.31
C SER A 47 -2.32 31.18 -27.89
N ARG A 48 -2.98 30.94 -29.05
CA ARG A 48 -3.96 31.89 -29.65
C ARG A 48 -5.42 31.71 -29.21
N LYS A 49 -5.78 30.71 -28.41
CA LYS A 49 -7.18 30.47 -27.98
C LYS A 49 -7.48 31.21 -26.67
N LYS A 50 -7.63 32.54 -26.77
CA LYS A 50 -7.60 33.49 -25.64
C LYS A 50 -8.90 33.62 -24.82
N TYR A 51 -9.99 32.92 -25.17
CA TYR A 51 -11.24 32.99 -24.40
C TYR A 51 -11.95 31.64 -24.43
N PHE A 52 -11.61 30.78 -23.47
CA PHE A 52 -12.40 29.60 -23.13
C PHE A 52 -12.77 29.76 -21.65
N ILE A 53 -14.06 29.97 -21.35
CA ILE A 53 -14.55 30.00 -19.98
C ILE A 53 -14.34 28.59 -19.42
N GLY A 54 -13.30 28.44 -18.60
CA GLY A 54 -12.98 27.24 -17.84
C GLY A 54 -11.58 26.69 -18.09
N SER A 55 -10.53 27.50 -17.93
CA SER A 55 -9.22 26.90 -17.66
C SER A 55 -9.30 26.19 -16.31
N PHE A 56 -9.04 24.88 -16.29
CA PHE A 56 -8.95 24.11 -15.05
C PHE A 56 -7.85 24.59 -14.10
N GLU A 57 -7.13 25.65 -14.46
CA GLU A 57 -6.14 26.37 -13.65
C GLU A 57 -6.55 26.72 -12.22
N GLN A 58 -7.85 26.82 -11.93
CA GLN A 58 -8.34 27.09 -10.57
C GLN A 58 -8.62 25.81 -9.77
N LEU A 59 -8.67 24.66 -10.44
CA LEU A 59 -8.82 23.37 -9.78
C LEU A 59 -7.47 22.93 -9.23
N ASN A 60 -7.52 22.23 -8.10
CA ASN A 60 -6.35 21.56 -7.57
C ASN A 60 -6.04 20.31 -8.41
N ASP A 61 -4.77 19.89 -8.38
CA ASP A 61 -4.23 18.77 -9.16
C ASP A 61 -5.05 17.48 -9.00
N LYS A 62 -5.44 17.13 -7.75
CA LYS A 62 -6.23 15.91 -7.48
C LYS A 62 -7.59 15.93 -8.16
N THR A 63 -8.24 17.10 -8.21
CA THR A 63 -9.52 17.24 -8.92
C THR A 63 -9.32 17.12 -10.42
N VAL A 64 -8.24 17.68 -10.97
CA VAL A 64 -7.91 17.55 -12.40
C VAL A 64 -7.64 16.08 -12.77
N ASP A 65 -6.83 15.36 -11.99
CA ASP A 65 -6.58 13.92 -12.18
C ASP A 65 -7.89 13.11 -12.16
N GLN A 66 -8.79 13.42 -11.23
CA GLN A 66 -10.11 12.77 -11.16
C GLN A 66 -10.97 13.09 -12.38
N ILE A 67 -10.98 14.33 -12.88
CA ILE A 67 -11.70 14.71 -14.09
C ILE A 67 -11.15 13.93 -15.29
N ILE A 68 -9.83 13.90 -15.49
CA ILE A 68 -9.20 13.16 -16.60
C ILE A 68 -9.55 11.67 -16.49
N LYS A 69 -9.50 11.08 -15.29
CA LYS A 69 -9.84 9.68 -15.05
C LYS A 69 -11.31 9.37 -15.35
N THR A 70 -12.23 10.19 -14.87
CA THR A 70 -13.67 10.02 -15.11
C THR A 70 -14.01 10.23 -16.59
N LEU A 71 -13.38 11.21 -17.25
CA LEU A 71 -13.51 11.41 -18.70
C LEU A 71 -12.99 10.19 -19.48
N TYR A 72 -11.81 9.66 -19.12
CA TYR A 72 -11.28 8.45 -19.75
C TYR A 72 -12.23 7.25 -19.62
N GLN A 73 -12.87 7.10 -18.46
CA GLN A 73 -13.85 6.05 -18.19
C GLN A 73 -15.17 6.23 -18.97
N SER A 74 -15.55 7.45 -19.34
CA SER A 74 -16.79 7.72 -20.09
C SER A 74 -16.75 7.27 -21.56
N LYS A 75 -15.65 6.65 -22.01
CA LYS A 75 -15.39 6.13 -23.38
C LYS A 75 -15.39 7.19 -24.50
N ASN A 76 -15.82 8.41 -24.24
CA ASN A 76 -15.79 9.55 -25.17
C ASN A 76 -14.51 10.39 -25.10
N PHE A 77 -13.54 9.99 -24.27
CA PHE A 77 -12.28 10.72 -24.14
C PHE A 77 -11.48 10.74 -25.45
N ASN A 78 -10.97 11.92 -25.79
CA ASN A 78 -10.15 12.25 -26.95
C ASN A 78 -9.02 13.20 -26.52
N ARG A 79 -8.04 13.42 -27.40
CA ARG A 79 -6.83 14.21 -27.09
C ARG A 79 -7.12 15.65 -26.67
N ASN A 80 -8.19 16.24 -27.18
CA ASN A 80 -8.57 17.62 -26.84
C ASN A 80 -8.90 17.76 -25.36
N TYR A 81 -9.62 16.79 -24.78
CA TYR A 81 -9.90 16.80 -23.35
C TYR A 81 -8.63 16.74 -22.51
N LEU A 82 -7.66 15.91 -22.93
CA LEU A 82 -6.37 15.83 -22.27
C LEU A 82 -5.65 17.19 -22.31
N CYS A 83 -5.57 17.83 -23.47
CA CYS A 83 -4.95 19.15 -23.62
C CYS A 83 -5.68 20.26 -22.84
N LEU A 84 -7.01 20.18 -22.69
CA LEU A 84 -7.77 21.14 -21.89
C LEU A 84 -7.47 21.00 -20.39
N CYS A 85 -7.31 19.77 -19.91
CA CYS A 85 -7.03 19.49 -18.50
C CYS A 85 -5.57 19.81 -18.12
N LEU A 86 -4.63 19.64 -19.05
CA LEU A 86 -3.20 19.85 -18.80
C LEU A 86 -2.80 21.32 -18.98
N HIS A 87 -2.51 22.00 -17.87
CA HIS A 87 -2.17 23.43 -17.84
C HIS A 87 -0.95 23.74 -16.97
N GLY A 88 -0.40 24.95 -17.13
CA GLY A 88 0.87 25.34 -16.49
C GLY A 88 0.87 25.58 -14.99
N ARG A 89 -0.28 25.51 -14.31
CA ARG A 89 -0.32 25.54 -12.83
C ARG A 89 -0.23 24.16 -12.15
N LEU A 90 -0.36 23.05 -12.91
CA LEU A 90 -0.34 21.71 -12.33
C LEU A 90 1.01 21.44 -11.65
N ARG A 91 0.97 20.86 -10.45
CA ARG A 91 2.16 20.35 -9.73
C ARG A 91 2.24 18.83 -9.77
N SER A 92 1.10 18.16 -9.89
CA SER A 92 1.00 16.71 -10.08
C SER A 92 0.15 16.37 -11.29
N ALA A 93 0.52 15.31 -12.00
CA ALA A 93 -0.33 14.69 -13.03
C ALA A 93 -0.13 13.18 -13.04
N ASP A 94 -1.23 12.43 -12.98
CA ASP A 94 -1.24 10.98 -13.20
C ASP A 94 -1.86 10.65 -14.56
N LEU A 95 -1.06 10.08 -15.46
CA LEU A 95 -1.50 9.69 -16.80
C LEU A 95 -1.38 8.16 -17.02
N SER A 96 -1.00 7.41 -15.98
CA SER A 96 -0.75 5.96 -16.06
C SER A 96 -1.97 5.16 -16.53
N PHE A 97 -3.18 5.65 -16.26
CA PHE A 97 -4.43 4.99 -16.64
C PHE A 97 -4.79 5.15 -18.14
N ILE A 98 -4.12 6.02 -18.89
CA ILE A 98 -4.41 6.28 -20.32
C ILE A 98 -3.74 5.23 -21.19
N LYS A 99 -4.37 4.07 -21.33
CA LYS A 99 -3.81 2.92 -22.09
C LYS A 99 -3.80 3.11 -23.61
N LYS A 100 -4.56 4.07 -24.15
CA LYS A 100 -4.62 4.32 -25.60
C LYS A 100 -3.37 5.07 -26.06
N ILE A 101 -2.42 4.36 -26.68
CA ILE A 101 -1.15 4.92 -27.18
C ILE A 101 -1.34 6.12 -28.13
N SER A 102 -2.46 6.13 -28.87
CA SER A 102 -2.77 7.21 -29.81
C SER A 102 -2.83 8.57 -29.13
N PHE A 103 -3.01 8.65 -27.82
CA PHE A 103 -2.98 9.92 -27.07
C PHE A 103 -1.58 10.52 -26.97
N PHE A 104 -0.53 9.72 -27.02
CA PHE A 104 0.84 10.15 -26.80
C PHE A 104 1.61 10.25 -28.12
N ASN A 105 0.99 10.86 -29.14
CA ASN A 105 1.73 11.22 -30.35
C ASN A 105 2.77 12.33 -30.03
N PRO A 106 3.75 12.58 -30.92
CA PRO A 106 4.80 13.57 -30.66
C PRO A 106 4.28 14.99 -30.38
N LEU A 107 3.15 15.39 -30.99
CA LEU A 107 2.58 16.73 -30.83
C LEU A 107 1.96 16.92 -29.45
N ILE A 108 1.21 15.93 -28.96
CA ILE A 108 0.68 15.94 -27.60
C ILE A 108 1.83 15.88 -26.59
N CYS A 109 2.82 15.01 -26.79
CA CYS A 109 3.99 14.94 -25.90
C CYS A 109 4.70 16.31 -25.77
N ASN A 110 4.88 17.01 -26.89
CA ASN A 110 5.44 18.35 -26.91
C ASN A 110 4.53 19.39 -26.24
N PHE A 111 3.21 19.29 -26.42
CA PHE A 111 2.24 20.11 -25.71
C PHE A 111 2.35 19.92 -24.20
N ILE A 112 2.44 18.68 -23.71
CA ILE A 112 2.59 18.38 -22.28
C ILE A 112 3.88 19.00 -21.75
N GLY A 113 5.02 18.76 -22.40
CA GLY A 113 6.31 19.30 -21.98
C GLY A 113 6.31 20.84 -21.90
N LYS A 114 5.70 21.51 -22.88
CA LYS A 114 5.66 22.99 -22.94
C LYS A 114 4.65 23.63 -22.00
N ASN A 115 3.51 22.99 -21.76
CA ASN A 115 2.47 23.60 -20.93
C ASN A 115 2.62 23.22 -19.46
N CYS A 116 3.10 22.03 -19.13
CA CYS A 116 3.16 21.53 -17.75
C CYS A 116 4.55 21.74 -17.09
N ILE A 117 5.19 22.89 -17.33
CA ILE A 117 6.56 23.22 -16.87
C ILE A 117 6.73 23.28 -15.34
N ASN A 118 5.62 23.38 -14.61
CA ASN A 118 5.57 23.54 -13.17
C ASN A 118 5.36 22.22 -12.41
N LEU A 119 5.25 21.10 -13.14
CA LEU A 119 5.10 19.78 -12.55
C LEU A 119 6.28 19.46 -11.62
N THR A 120 5.92 18.96 -10.45
CA THR A 120 6.80 18.39 -9.44
C THR A 120 6.62 16.88 -9.34
N GLU A 121 5.46 16.35 -9.72
CA GLU A 121 5.15 14.92 -9.71
C GLU A 121 4.52 14.52 -11.05
N LEU A 122 5.02 13.45 -11.65
CA LEU A 122 4.47 12.91 -12.89
C LEU A 122 4.48 11.38 -12.85
N ASN A 123 3.31 10.79 -13.10
CA ASN A 123 3.17 9.34 -13.23
C ASN A 123 2.82 8.96 -14.69
N LEU A 124 3.73 8.24 -15.33
CA LEU A 124 3.57 7.67 -16.68
C LEU A 124 3.69 6.14 -16.65
N SER A 125 3.53 5.51 -15.48
CA SER A 125 3.68 4.07 -15.33
C SER A 125 2.70 3.31 -16.21
N THR A 126 3.08 2.09 -16.59
CA THR A 126 2.27 1.17 -17.42
C THR A 126 1.99 1.64 -18.85
N LEU A 127 2.51 2.81 -19.26
CA LEU A 127 2.45 3.31 -20.63
C LEU A 127 3.53 2.64 -21.52
N SER A 128 3.50 1.30 -21.54
CA SER A 128 4.51 0.43 -22.13
C SER A 128 4.68 0.58 -23.64
N GLU A 129 3.70 1.15 -24.32
CA GLU A 129 3.80 1.33 -25.77
C GLU A 129 4.46 2.65 -26.18
N ILE A 130 4.56 3.64 -25.28
CA ILE A 130 5.13 4.97 -25.61
C ILE A 130 6.61 4.83 -25.98
N PRO A 131 7.04 5.31 -27.17
CA PRO A 131 8.44 5.30 -27.55
C PRO A 131 9.31 6.19 -26.64
N PRO A 132 10.57 5.82 -26.36
CA PRO A 132 11.48 6.62 -25.53
C PRO A 132 11.61 8.08 -25.99
N LYS A 133 11.62 8.34 -27.30
CA LYS A 133 11.67 9.71 -27.86
C LYS A 133 10.50 10.59 -27.40
N ASN A 134 9.32 10.00 -27.25
CA ASN A 134 8.12 10.71 -26.80
C ASN A 134 8.22 10.99 -25.29
N LEU A 135 8.75 10.05 -24.51
CA LEU A 135 9.06 10.28 -23.09
C LEU A 135 10.07 11.43 -22.93
N CYS A 136 11.16 11.42 -23.69
CA CYS A 136 12.13 12.53 -23.73
C CYS A 136 11.45 13.86 -24.06
N THR A 137 10.55 13.87 -25.04
CA THR A 137 9.81 15.08 -25.46
C THR A 137 8.97 15.66 -24.32
N ILE A 138 8.30 14.80 -23.54
CA ILE A 138 7.54 15.22 -22.35
C ILE A 138 8.50 15.82 -21.31
N LEU A 139 9.60 15.12 -21.02
CA LEU A 139 10.53 15.47 -19.93
C LEU A 139 11.41 16.70 -20.22
N ASN A 140 11.58 17.09 -21.49
CA ASN A 140 12.55 18.09 -21.96
C ASN A 140 12.36 19.53 -21.40
N SER A 141 11.34 19.77 -20.58
CA SER A 141 11.06 21.09 -19.98
C SER A 141 10.68 21.03 -18.50
N MET A 142 10.77 19.86 -17.86
CA MET A 142 10.30 19.63 -16.49
C MET A 142 11.40 19.86 -15.44
N LYS A 143 11.93 21.08 -15.37
CA LYS A 143 13.06 21.43 -14.47
C LYS A 143 12.74 21.33 -12.97
N ASN A 144 11.45 21.34 -12.63
CA ASN A 144 10.98 21.29 -11.24
C ASN A 144 10.56 19.88 -10.79
N LEU A 145 10.72 18.88 -11.65
CA LEU A 145 10.28 17.52 -11.36
C LEU A 145 11.06 16.95 -10.16
N LYS A 146 10.30 16.45 -9.18
CA LYS A 146 10.80 15.83 -7.95
C LYS A 146 10.46 14.36 -7.88
N LYS A 147 9.29 13.95 -8.39
CA LYS A 147 8.87 12.56 -8.45
C LYS A 147 8.50 12.17 -9.87
N LEU A 148 9.07 11.07 -10.33
CA LEU A 148 8.76 10.51 -11.62
C LEU A 148 8.57 9.00 -11.50
N ASP A 149 7.45 8.51 -12.01
CA ASP A 149 7.21 7.08 -12.18
C ASP A 149 7.16 6.72 -13.66
N LEU A 150 8.10 5.88 -14.09
CA LEU A 150 8.23 5.31 -15.42
C LEU A 150 8.14 3.78 -15.38
N SER A 151 7.65 3.18 -14.30
CA SER A 151 7.58 1.72 -14.18
C SER A 151 6.78 1.09 -15.32
N HIS A 152 7.23 -0.07 -15.80
CA HIS A 152 6.66 -0.77 -16.95
C HIS A 152 6.59 0.06 -18.26
N THR A 153 7.49 1.03 -18.44
CA THR A 153 7.61 1.78 -19.70
C THR A 153 8.78 1.26 -20.55
N LYS A 154 8.94 1.83 -21.76
CA LYS A 154 10.12 1.62 -22.62
C LYS A 154 11.25 2.62 -22.33
N ALA A 155 11.37 3.13 -21.11
CA ALA A 155 12.47 4.00 -20.73
C ALA A 155 13.82 3.33 -21.03
N ASN A 156 14.78 4.10 -21.55
CA ASN A 156 16.10 3.62 -21.94
C ASN A 156 17.17 4.68 -21.64
N LEU A 157 18.41 4.44 -22.09
CA LEU A 157 19.55 5.34 -21.88
C LEU A 157 19.26 6.80 -22.28
N THR A 158 18.58 7.04 -23.40
CA THR A 158 18.28 8.42 -23.85
C THR A 158 17.35 9.14 -22.89
N VAL A 159 16.41 8.43 -22.27
CA VAL A 159 15.53 8.99 -21.23
C VAL A 159 16.36 9.33 -20.00
N CYS A 160 17.25 8.44 -19.55
CA CYS A 160 18.15 8.70 -18.43
C CYS A 160 19.06 9.90 -18.66
N GLN A 161 19.57 10.10 -19.88
CA GLN A 161 20.34 11.29 -20.27
C GLN A 161 19.53 12.57 -20.16
N VAL A 162 18.26 12.55 -20.58
CA VAL A 162 17.35 13.70 -20.41
C VAL A 162 17.05 13.95 -18.94
N LEU A 163 16.80 12.91 -18.14
CA LEU A 163 16.55 13.03 -16.70
C LEU A 163 17.76 13.60 -15.96
N ALA A 164 18.96 13.16 -16.34
CA ALA A 164 20.22 13.73 -15.89
C ALA A 164 20.25 15.24 -16.22
N ALA A 165 20.21 15.59 -17.51
CA ALA A 165 20.42 16.96 -17.95
C ALA A 165 19.34 17.96 -17.50
N ILE A 166 18.06 17.54 -17.44
CA ILE A 166 16.92 18.46 -17.32
C ILE A 166 16.28 18.49 -15.94
N CYS A 167 16.35 17.38 -15.17
CA CYS A 167 15.60 17.22 -13.91
C CYS A 167 16.52 17.19 -12.68
N PRO A 168 17.20 18.31 -12.31
CA PRO A 168 18.17 18.32 -11.22
C PRO A 168 17.55 18.17 -9.83
N LYS A 169 16.25 18.43 -9.69
CA LYS A 169 15.50 18.35 -8.42
C LYS A 169 14.85 16.99 -8.17
N LEU A 170 15.11 15.99 -9.02
CA LEU A 170 14.50 14.67 -8.87
C LEU A 170 14.95 14.04 -7.55
N GLU A 171 13.98 13.65 -6.72
CA GLU A 171 14.16 13.01 -5.41
C GLU A 171 13.64 11.57 -5.41
N TYR A 172 12.68 11.26 -6.29
CA TYR A 172 12.02 9.96 -6.45
C TYR A 172 12.02 9.56 -7.92
N LEU A 173 12.52 8.36 -8.21
CA LEU A 173 12.45 7.75 -9.52
C LEU A 173 12.07 6.28 -9.40
N ASN A 174 11.04 5.88 -10.15
CA ASN A 174 10.66 4.50 -10.33
C ASN A 174 10.87 4.06 -11.79
N LEU A 175 11.74 3.05 -11.98
CA LEU A 175 12.09 2.41 -13.26
C LEU A 175 11.80 0.91 -13.21
N GLU A 176 11.01 0.43 -12.25
CA GLU A 176 10.65 -0.97 -12.13
C GLU A 176 10.17 -1.56 -13.46
N ASN A 177 10.63 -2.77 -13.79
CA ASN A 177 10.24 -3.50 -14.99
C ASN A 177 10.51 -2.74 -16.33
N CYS A 178 11.45 -1.78 -16.34
CA CYS A 178 11.90 -1.11 -17.56
C CYS A 178 12.99 -1.93 -18.27
N LYS A 179 12.59 -2.77 -19.23
CA LYS A 179 13.46 -3.76 -19.91
C LYS A 179 14.62 -3.20 -20.73
N PHE A 180 14.68 -1.88 -20.95
CA PHE A 180 15.73 -1.22 -21.76
C PHE A 180 16.63 -0.31 -20.91
N ILE A 181 16.57 -0.45 -19.59
CA ILE A 181 17.50 0.16 -18.66
C ILE A 181 18.63 -0.83 -18.42
N PHE A 182 19.85 -0.36 -18.59
CA PHE A 182 21.10 -1.12 -18.44
C PHE A 182 22.11 -0.29 -17.64
N ASP A 183 23.28 -0.84 -17.38
CA ASP A 183 24.37 -0.24 -16.62
C ASP A 183 24.68 1.23 -16.96
N ASP A 184 24.78 1.56 -18.25
CA ASP A 184 25.05 2.92 -18.72
C ASP A 184 24.00 3.94 -18.26
N CYS A 185 22.76 3.48 -18.02
CA CYS A 185 21.69 4.34 -17.54
C CYS A 185 21.95 4.82 -16.12
N LEU A 186 22.44 3.93 -15.25
CA LEU A 186 22.81 4.29 -13.89
C LEU A 186 24.06 5.16 -13.88
N ASP A 187 25.05 4.88 -14.72
CA ASP A 187 26.23 5.74 -14.86
C ASP A 187 25.84 7.17 -15.21
N VAL A 188 24.95 7.34 -16.19
CA VAL A 188 24.41 8.66 -16.56
C VAL A 188 23.64 9.31 -15.41
N LEU A 189 22.77 8.57 -14.73
CA LEU A 189 22.02 9.11 -13.58
C LEU A 189 22.95 9.51 -12.43
N ASN A 190 24.10 8.84 -12.29
CA ASN A 190 25.15 9.10 -11.32
C ASN A 190 26.03 10.31 -11.65
N THR A 191 26.14 10.70 -12.93
CA THR A 191 27.07 11.78 -13.35
C THR A 191 26.75 13.16 -12.78
N ILE A 192 25.56 13.37 -12.20
CA ILE A 192 25.14 14.68 -11.74
C ILE A 192 25.01 14.66 -10.22
N PRO A 193 25.71 15.55 -9.49
CA PRO A 193 25.57 15.65 -8.05
C PRO A 193 24.13 16.00 -7.71
N ARG A 194 23.38 15.01 -7.23
CA ARG A 194 21.99 15.12 -6.79
C ARG A 194 21.98 15.10 -5.27
N PRO A 195 21.98 16.24 -4.57
CA PRO A 195 22.01 16.29 -3.11
C PRO A 195 20.70 15.79 -2.44
N LEU A 196 19.74 15.23 -3.20
CA LEU A 196 18.39 14.93 -2.71
C LEU A 196 17.78 13.62 -3.25
N PHE A 197 18.54 12.76 -3.93
CA PHE A 197 17.98 11.52 -4.47
C PHE A 197 17.72 10.52 -3.34
N LYS A 198 16.45 10.36 -2.97
CA LYS A 198 16.02 9.64 -1.76
C LYS A 198 15.34 8.32 -2.07
N TYR A 199 14.76 8.16 -3.25
CA TYR A 199 14.02 6.99 -3.65
C TYR A 199 14.42 6.56 -5.05
N LEU A 200 14.89 5.32 -5.17
CA LEU A 200 15.18 4.66 -6.43
C LEU A 200 14.57 3.25 -6.41
N ASN A 201 13.67 2.98 -7.35
CA ASN A 201 13.21 1.64 -7.65
C ASN A 201 13.68 1.24 -9.05
N ILE A 202 14.49 0.19 -9.13
CA ILE A 202 15.07 -0.40 -10.35
C ILE A 202 14.87 -1.91 -10.35
N ASP A 203 13.82 -2.39 -9.68
CA ASP A 203 13.49 -3.80 -9.62
C ASP A 203 13.17 -4.36 -11.01
N ASN A 204 13.54 -5.61 -11.27
CA ASN A 204 13.37 -6.27 -12.57
C ASN A 204 14.00 -5.49 -13.75
N VAL A 205 15.17 -4.90 -13.53
CA VAL A 205 16.00 -4.26 -14.56
C VAL A 205 17.29 -5.07 -14.74
N SER A 206 17.78 -5.15 -15.99
CA SER A 206 19.00 -5.88 -16.34
C SER A 206 20.27 -5.07 -16.03
N LEU A 207 20.67 -5.07 -14.77
CA LEU A 207 21.89 -4.41 -14.28
C LEU A 207 22.92 -5.42 -13.81
N SER A 208 24.20 -5.09 -13.99
CA SER A 208 25.27 -5.86 -13.39
C SER A 208 25.41 -5.55 -11.90
N ASP A 209 25.83 -6.57 -11.19
CA ASP A 209 26.21 -6.58 -9.78
C ASP A 209 27.09 -5.38 -9.40
N ASP A 210 28.12 -5.06 -10.19
CA ASP A 210 29.07 -3.97 -9.92
C ASP A 210 28.39 -2.59 -9.95
N LYS A 211 27.36 -2.41 -10.78
CA LYS A 211 26.65 -1.13 -10.89
C LYS A 211 25.68 -0.90 -9.75
N ILE A 212 25.05 -1.96 -9.24
CA ILE A 212 24.20 -1.88 -8.05
C ILE A 212 25.05 -1.44 -6.85
N GLU A 213 26.22 -2.03 -6.66
CA GLU A 213 27.14 -1.64 -5.58
C GLU A 213 27.57 -0.18 -5.71
N LYS A 214 28.10 0.22 -6.87
CA LYS A 214 28.50 1.61 -7.12
C LYS A 214 27.36 2.59 -6.85
N SER A 215 26.13 2.21 -7.17
CA SER A 215 24.96 3.05 -6.90
C SER A 215 24.71 3.23 -5.39
N LEU A 216 24.86 2.19 -4.58
CA LEU A 216 24.79 2.29 -3.11
C LEU A 216 25.86 3.22 -2.54
N GLU A 217 27.04 3.30 -3.16
CA GLU A 217 28.12 4.18 -2.71
C GLU A 217 27.89 5.65 -3.11
N LEU A 218 27.34 5.86 -4.29
CA LEU A 218 27.18 7.18 -4.89
C LEU A 218 25.92 7.89 -4.36
N PHE A 219 24.81 7.17 -4.16
CA PHE A 219 23.58 7.73 -3.59
C PHE A 219 23.60 7.73 -2.06
N LYS A 220 24.49 8.54 -1.46
CA LYS A 220 24.70 8.59 0.00
C LYS A 220 23.46 8.99 0.80
N ASP A 221 22.53 9.73 0.18
CA ASP A 221 21.28 10.21 0.77
C ASP A 221 20.08 9.33 0.45
N LEU A 222 20.30 8.17 -0.19
CA LEU A 222 19.24 7.24 -0.56
C LEU A 222 18.60 6.68 0.71
N LYS A 223 17.30 6.90 0.85
CA LYS A 223 16.47 6.41 1.96
C LYS A 223 15.72 5.15 1.57
N PHE A 224 15.43 5.00 0.29
CA PHE A 224 14.73 3.87 -0.27
C PHE A 224 15.44 3.38 -1.52
N PHE A 225 15.75 2.09 -1.51
CA PHE A 225 16.33 1.41 -2.66
C PHE A 225 15.64 0.07 -2.85
N LEU A 226 15.07 -0.14 -4.02
CA LEU A 226 14.48 -1.42 -4.41
C LEU A 226 15.14 -1.92 -5.68
N VAL A 227 15.75 -3.09 -5.56
CA VAL A 227 16.34 -3.87 -6.64
C VAL A 227 16.29 -5.34 -6.22
N SER A 228 16.04 -6.23 -7.18
CA SER A 228 16.12 -7.67 -6.96
C SER A 228 17.52 -8.03 -6.45
N GLU A 229 17.63 -9.04 -5.59
CA GLU A 229 18.92 -9.54 -5.06
C GLU A 229 19.74 -8.52 -4.22
N LEU A 230 19.15 -7.38 -3.84
CA LEU A 230 19.83 -6.37 -3.01
C LEU A 230 20.43 -6.96 -1.72
N VAL A 231 19.76 -7.94 -1.13
CA VAL A 231 20.19 -8.56 0.13
C VAL A 231 21.45 -9.41 -0.05
N ASP A 232 21.50 -10.23 -1.09
CA ASP A 232 22.69 -11.03 -1.41
C ASP A 232 23.88 -10.12 -1.71
N ARG A 233 23.62 -8.99 -2.38
CA ARG A 233 24.66 -8.00 -2.68
C ARG A 233 25.19 -7.30 -1.43
N ILE A 234 24.30 -6.86 -0.54
CA ILE A 234 24.69 -6.29 0.75
C ILE A 234 25.52 -7.30 1.55
N TRP A 235 25.11 -8.58 1.55
CA TRP A 235 25.85 -9.63 2.24
C TRP A 235 27.24 -9.86 1.62
N LYS A 236 27.36 -9.89 0.29
CA LYS A 236 28.65 -10.00 -0.39
C LYS A 236 29.60 -8.85 -0.04
N LEU A 237 29.12 -7.61 -0.09
CA LEU A 237 29.89 -6.42 0.32
C LEU A 237 30.30 -6.46 1.79
N TYR A 238 29.40 -6.89 2.67
CA TYR A 238 29.70 -7.07 4.09
C TYR A 238 30.80 -8.13 4.29
N ARG A 239 30.72 -9.25 3.56
CA ARG A 239 31.69 -10.33 3.65
C ARG A 239 33.07 -9.90 3.17
N GLU A 240 33.16 -9.20 2.04
CA GLU A 240 34.42 -8.68 1.49
C GLU A 240 35.09 -7.75 2.50
N GLN A 241 34.34 -6.79 3.09
CA GLN A 241 34.85 -5.92 4.15
C GLN A 241 35.26 -6.69 5.41
N HIS A 242 34.51 -7.73 5.78
CA HIS A 242 34.83 -8.54 6.94
C HIS A 242 36.11 -9.37 6.72
N GLU A 243 36.38 -9.84 5.49
CA GLU A 243 37.63 -10.55 5.17
C GLU A 243 38.83 -9.59 5.15
N GLU A 244 38.65 -8.36 4.65
CA GLU A 244 39.68 -7.31 4.68
C GLU A 244 40.01 -6.82 6.11
N ASN A 245 38.98 -6.59 6.93
CA ASN A 245 39.12 -6.07 8.30
C ASN A 245 39.68 -7.09 9.30
N LYS A 246 39.84 -8.37 8.94
CA LYS A 246 40.56 -9.33 9.81
C LYS A 246 42.03 -8.92 10.07
N ASN A 247 42.56 -8.00 9.27
CA ASN A 247 43.93 -7.52 9.37
C ASN A 247 44.06 -6.15 10.07
N GLU A 248 42.96 -5.47 10.39
CA GLU A 248 42.96 -4.15 11.04
C GLU A 248 41.97 -4.12 12.21
N ASP A 249 42.38 -3.66 13.40
CA ASP A 249 41.57 -3.61 14.64
C ASP A 249 40.36 -2.64 14.59
N SER A 250 39.89 -2.24 13.39
CA SER A 250 38.79 -1.29 13.22
C SER A 250 37.55 -1.95 12.58
N ASN A 251 36.48 -2.08 13.37
CA ASN A 251 35.14 -2.51 12.93
C ASN A 251 34.41 -1.40 12.16
N ASN A 252 35.05 -0.75 11.20
CA ASN A 252 34.43 0.36 10.46
C ASN A 252 33.81 -0.15 9.15
N PHE A 253 32.67 -0.84 9.27
CA PHE A 253 31.89 -1.27 8.10
C PHE A 253 31.27 -0.07 7.38
N LYS A 254 31.19 -0.16 6.04
CA LYS A 254 30.50 0.82 5.23
C LYS A 254 29.01 0.81 5.56
N GLN A 255 28.48 1.97 5.94
CA GLN A 255 27.08 2.15 6.30
C GLN A 255 26.32 2.95 5.24
N TYR A 256 25.14 2.46 4.89
CA TYR A 256 24.21 3.08 3.96
C TYR A 256 23.11 3.84 4.72
N SER A 257 22.58 4.89 4.10
CA SER A 257 21.54 5.75 4.71
C SER A 257 20.11 5.22 4.51
N LEU A 258 19.95 3.95 4.13
CA LEU A 258 18.65 3.34 3.87
C LEU A 258 17.77 3.39 5.12
N GLU A 259 16.56 3.94 4.96
CA GLU A 259 15.53 4.02 6.00
C GLU A 259 14.42 2.99 5.77
N THR A 260 14.20 2.58 4.52
CA THR A 260 13.15 1.64 4.16
C THR A 260 13.74 0.51 3.33
N PHE A 261 13.40 -0.72 3.72
CA PHE A 261 13.93 -1.92 3.10
C PHE A 261 12.82 -2.97 2.93
N TYR A 262 12.58 -3.39 1.68
CA TYR A 262 11.64 -4.46 1.35
C TYR A 262 12.41 -5.68 0.88
N ILE A 263 12.16 -6.82 1.52
CA ILE A 263 12.73 -8.10 1.12
C ILE A 263 11.59 -8.99 0.65
N ASP A 264 11.42 -8.99 -0.66
CA ASP A 264 10.52 -9.86 -1.39
C ASP A 264 11.38 -10.60 -2.40
N SER A 265 12.02 -11.68 -1.94
CA SER A 265 12.92 -12.49 -2.74
C SER A 265 12.42 -13.92 -2.74
N ASP A 266 12.55 -14.59 -3.88
CA ASP A 266 12.40 -16.04 -3.99
C ASP A 266 13.45 -16.79 -3.13
N ILE A 267 14.52 -16.09 -2.72
CA ILE A 267 15.60 -16.62 -1.91
C ILE A 267 15.23 -16.51 -0.42
N LEU A 268 15.39 -17.63 0.29
CA LEU A 268 15.21 -17.69 1.73
C LEU A 268 16.38 -17.03 2.47
N LEU A 269 16.09 -15.95 3.20
CA LEU A 269 17.05 -15.23 4.03
C LEU A 269 17.56 -16.09 5.18
N LYS A 270 18.89 -16.18 5.26
CA LYS A 270 19.65 -16.82 6.33
C LYS A 270 20.18 -15.79 7.33
N GLU A 271 20.69 -16.28 8.46
CA GLU A 271 21.23 -15.48 9.55
C GLU A 271 22.29 -14.45 9.11
N HIS A 272 23.24 -14.84 8.25
CA HIS A 272 24.29 -13.94 7.78
C HIS A 272 23.79 -12.76 6.93
N HIS A 273 22.64 -12.91 6.24
CA HIS A 273 22.04 -11.80 5.50
C HIS A 273 21.47 -10.77 6.47
N MET A 274 20.78 -11.22 7.51
CA MET A 274 20.22 -10.35 8.54
C MET A 274 21.33 -9.64 9.32
N GLU A 275 22.41 -10.36 9.62
CA GLU A 275 23.60 -9.78 10.24
C GLU A 275 24.21 -8.67 9.39
N ALA A 276 24.48 -8.95 8.10
CA ALA A 276 24.99 -7.96 7.17
C ALA A 276 24.10 -6.71 7.13
N LEU A 277 22.78 -6.89 7.01
CA LEU A 277 21.82 -5.78 6.98
C LEU A 277 21.87 -4.90 8.24
N VAL A 278 22.03 -5.49 9.42
CA VAL A 278 22.14 -4.72 10.68
C VAL A 278 23.39 -3.84 10.66
N PHE A 279 24.53 -4.39 10.21
CA PHE A 279 25.80 -3.66 10.20
C PHE A 279 25.89 -2.61 9.09
N THR A 280 25.38 -2.91 7.90
CA THR A 280 25.47 -2.00 6.75
C THR A 280 24.32 -1.01 6.69
N CYS A 281 23.15 -1.30 7.27
CA CYS A 281 21.95 -0.46 7.15
C CYS A 281 21.32 -0.13 8.53
N PRO A 282 22.06 0.49 9.47
CA PRO A 282 21.58 0.72 10.84
C PRO A 282 20.46 1.78 10.96
N LYS A 283 20.21 2.56 9.90
CA LYS A 283 19.19 3.62 9.86
C LYS A 283 17.79 3.14 9.46
N ILE A 284 17.61 1.83 9.23
CA ILE A 284 16.31 1.26 8.85
C ILE A 284 15.24 1.58 9.89
N LYS A 285 14.15 2.17 9.41
CA LYS A 285 12.92 2.52 10.13
C LYS A 285 11.73 1.67 9.71
N PHE A 286 11.74 1.20 8.46
CA PHE A 286 10.69 0.40 7.84
C PHE A 286 11.31 -0.87 7.26
N LEU A 287 10.94 -2.03 7.79
CA LEU A 287 11.47 -3.31 7.35
C LEU A 287 10.31 -4.24 7.00
N ARG A 288 10.30 -4.76 5.77
CA ARG A 288 9.40 -5.83 5.37
C ARG A 288 10.23 -7.03 4.95
N ILE A 289 9.88 -8.19 5.49
CA ILE A 289 10.57 -9.44 5.20
C ILE A 289 9.51 -10.48 4.86
N ASN A 290 9.55 -11.01 3.64
CA ASN A 290 8.61 -12.02 3.17
C ASN A 290 9.26 -13.42 2.99
N CYS A 291 10.52 -13.62 3.39
CA CYS A 291 11.27 -14.83 2.99
C CYS A 291 12.29 -15.31 4.03
N LEU A 292 12.00 -15.28 5.34
CA LEU A 292 12.92 -15.82 6.35
C LEU A 292 13.00 -17.35 6.29
N SER A 293 14.23 -17.89 6.30
CA SER A 293 14.46 -19.34 6.29
C SER A 293 14.11 -20.02 7.62
N LYS A 294 14.41 -19.38 8.75
CA LYS A 294 14.25 -19.94 10.10
C LYS A 294 14.08 -18.85 11.17
N ASN A 295 13.62 -19.25 12.35
CA ASN A 295 13.41 -18.38 13.51
C ASN A 295 14.68 -17.69 14.01
N GLU A 296 15.84 -18.32 13.89
CA GLU A 296 17.13 -17.78 14.34
C GLU A 296 17.48 -16.45 13.66
N CYS A 297 16.95 -16.20 12.46
CA CYS A 297 17.12 -14.94 11.75
C CYS A 297 16.48 -13.75 12.51
N LEU A 298 15.45 -14.01 13.33
CA LEU A 298 14.74 -12.97 14.08
C LEU A 298 15.59 -12.36 15.20
N LYS A 299 16.65 -13.05 15.66
CA LYS A 299 17.53 -12.55 16.73
C LYS A 299 18.19 -11.21 16.36
N TYR A 300 18.42 -10.99 15.06
CA TYR A 300 19.05 -9.79 14.52
C TYR A 300 18.12 -8.56 14.46
N LEU A 301 16.81 -8.73 14.65
CA LEU A 301 15.87 -7.60 14.65
C LEU A 301 16.22 -6.56 15.72
N ASN A 302 16.81 -7.00 16.85
CA ASN A 302 17.31 -6.13 17.91
C ASN A 302 18.41 -5.17 17.45
N GLY A 303 19.11 -5.47 16.35
CA GLY A 303 20.13 -4.59 15.78
C GLY A 303 19.57 -3.33 15.12
N PHE A 304 18.29 -3.32 14.72
CA PHE A 304 17.68 -2.18 14.05
C PHE A 304 17.15 -1.15 15.06
N ASN A 305 18.06 -0.31 15.57
CA ASN A 305 17.75 0.64 16.64
C ASN A 305 16.64 1.65 16.34
N ASN A 306 16.43 1.96 15.06
CA ASN A 306 15.46 2.96 14.58
C ASN A 306 14.16 2.34 14.04
N LEU A 307 13.99 1.02 14.14
CA LEU A 307 12.86 0.31 13.56
C LEU A 307 11.55 0.75 14.20
N SER A 308 10.66 1.28 13.36
CA SER A 308 9.33 1.79 13.75
C SER A 308 8.19 1.09 13.03
N GLU A 309 8.46 0.46 11.89
CA GLU A 309 7.48 -0.31 11.14
C GLU A 309 8.08 -1.64 10.72
N LEU A 310 7.42 -2.72 11.09
CA LEU A 310 7.86 -4.09 10.80
C LEU A 310 6.74 -4.88 10.16
N THR A 311 7.04 -5.48 9.01
CA THR A 311 6.21 -6.50 8.38
C THR A 311 7.01 -7.79 8.27
N ILE A 312 6.52 -8.85 8.90
CA ILE A 312 7.06 -10.20 8.71
C ILE A 312 5.95 -11.01 8.06
N ALA A 313 6.20 -11.45 6.84
CA ALA A 313 5.39 -12.42 6.15
C ALA A 313 6.20 -13.69 5.96
N ASN A 314 5.57 -14.82 6.26
CA ASN A 314 6.21 -16.11 6.14
C ASN A 314 5.48 -16.96 5.09
N PRO A 315 6.11 -17.36 3.99
CA PRO A 315 5.43 -18.19 3.01
C PRO A 315 5.15 -19.59 3.57
N SER A 316 5.88 -20.05 4.60
CA SER A 316 5.67 -21.36 5.22
C SER A 316 5.33 -21.24 6.71
N VAL A 317 4.05 -21.42 7.06
CA VAL A 317 3.53 -21.23 8.43
C VAL A 317 4.36 -21.94 9.52
N LEU A 318 5.00 -23.07 9.20
CA LEU A 318 5.69 -23.90 10.20
C LEU A 318 7.07 -23.38 10.66
N THR A 319 7.68 -22.44 9.94
CA THR A 319 9.09 -22.08 10.18
C THR A 319 9.30 -20.97 11.20
N LEU A 320 8.34 -20.05 11.32
CA LEU A 320 8.46 -18.89 12.21
C LEU A 320 7.45 -18.94 13.35
N LYS A 321 7.96 -18.74 14.56
CA LYS A 321 7.18 -18.73 15.80
C LYS A 321 7.32 -17.37 16.47
N PHE A 322 6.24 -16.89 17.07
CA PHE A 322 6.26 -15.68 17.87
C PHE A 322 7.11 -15.82 19.14
N ARG A 323 7.26 -17.05 19.67
CA ARG A 323 8.11 -17.32 20.84
C ARG A 323 9.60 -17.28 20.52
N GLY A 324 10.41 -17.16 21.57
CA GLY A 324 11.87 -17.06 21.46
C GLY A 324 12.29 -15.69 20.95
N TYR A 325 13.12 -15.67 19.92
CA TYR A 325 13.76 -14.45 19.41
C TYR A 325 12.80 -13.31 19.06
N PHE A 326 11.62 -13.62 18.52
CA PHE A 326 10.65 -12.57 18.19
C PHE A 326 10.03 -11.95 19.44
N LEU A 327 9.66 -12.76 20.44
CA LEU A 327 9.18 -12.27 21.72
C LEU A 327 10.25 -11.43 22.43
N ASP A 328 11.51 -11.86 22.38
CA ASP A 328 12.63 -11.10 22.96
C ASP A 328 12.81 -9.74 22.28
N PHE A 329 12.66 -9.69 20.95
CA PHE A 329 12.62 -8.45 20.20
C PHE A 329 11.43 -7.55 20.58
N ILE A 330 10.23 -8.11 20.71
CA ILE A 330 9.05 -7.36 21.12
C ILE A 330 9.25 -6.79 22.54
N LYS A 331 9.82 -7.56 23.46
CA LYS A 331 10.15 -7.10 24.83
C LYS A 331 11.15 -5.94 24.84
N SER A 332 12.20 -6.01 24.01
CA SER A 332 13.28 -5.01 24.01
C SER A 332 12.95 -3.75 23.23
N SER A 333 12.22 -3.89 22.12
CA SER A 333 12.10 -2.87 21.07
C SER A 333 10.67 -2.56 20.68
N GLY A 334 9.69 -3.30 21.22
CA GLY A 334 8.27 -3.13 20.90
C GLY A 334 7.76 -1.70 21.11
N ALA A 335 8.26 -0.99 22.13
CA ALA A 335 7.86 0.38 22.42
C ALA A 335 8.22 1.38 21.29
N LYS A 336 9.15 1.03 20.39
CA LYS A 336 9.52 1.86 19.23
C LYS A 336 8.58 1.65 18.04
N LEU A 337 7.86 0.53 18.00
CA LEU A 337 7.01 0.16 16.87
C LEU A 337 5.72 0.99 16.86
N LYS A 338 5.43 1.54 15.68
CA LYS A 338 4.18 2.20 15.33
C LYS A 338 3.30 1.30 14.49
N HIS A 339 3.86 0.57 13.53
CA HIS A 339 3.11 -0.37 12.70
C HIS A 339 3.74 -1.76 12.78
N LEU A 340 2.90 -2.77 13.00
CA LEU A 340 3.30 -4.17 13.03
C LEU A 340 2.36 -4.99 12.17
N THR A 341 2.91 -5.71 11.19
CA THR A 341 2.18 -6.67 10.37
C THR A 341 2.83 -8.04 10.50
N LEU A 342 2.05 -9.02 10.94
CA LEU A 342 2.46 -10.40 11.11
C LEU A 342 1.59 -11.26 10.20
N ILE A 343 2.20 -11.87 9.20
CA ILE A 343 1.52 -12.77 8.26
C ILE A 343 2.18 -14.15 8.42
N ASN A 344 1.38 -15.17 8.75
CA ASN A 344 1.82 -16.57 8.90
C ASN A 344 2.84 -16.82 10.01
N LEU A 345 2.75 -16.08 11.11
CA LEU A 345 3.57 -16.33 12.29
C LEU A 345 2.79 -17.21 13.28
N VAL A 346 3.35 -18.34 13.71
CA VAL A 346 2.65 -19.24 14.65
C VAL A 346 2.74 -18.74 16.10
N ASP A 347 1.74 -19.05 16.91
CA ASP A 347 1.65 -18.72 18.34
C ASP A 347 1.68 -17.21 18.68
N VAL A 348 1.13 -16.35 17.82
CA VAL A 348 1.08 -14.89 18.07
C VAL A 348 0.37 -14.60 19.40
N ASN A 349 1.10 -14.00 20.34
CA ASN A 349 0.55 -13.58 21.63
C ASN A 349 0.23 -12.08 21.61
N LEU A 350 -1.04 -11.76 21.40
CA LEU A 350 -1.54 -10.39 21.39
C LEU A 350 -1.36 -9.67 22.73
N GLN A 351 -1.36 -10.38 23.87
CA GLN A 351 -1.12 -9.76 25.18
C GLN A 351 0.33 -9.30 25.30
N CYS A 352 1.29 -10.08 24.82
CA CYS A 352 2.69 -9.65 24.78
C CYS A 352 2.87 -8.44 23.85
N ILE A 353 2.27 -8.45 22.65
CA ILE A 353 2.29 -7.28 21.76
C ILE A 353 1.68 -6.09 22.48
N ALA A 354 0.55 -6.29 23.17
CA ALA A 354 -0.11 -5.23 23.92
C ALA A 354 0.81 -4.64 25.00
N LYS A 355 1.41 -5.52 25.81
CA LYS A 355 2.26 -5.15 26.93
C LYS A 355 3.49 -4.35 26.50
N TYR A 356 4.17 -4.79 25.44
CA TYR A 356 5.47 -4.24 25.08
C TYR A 356 5.44 -3.22 23.94
N CYS A 357 4.37 -3.15 23.13
CA CYS A 357 4.25 -2.21 22.00
C CYS A 357 3.33 -1.03 22.33
N SER A 358 3.69 -0.23 23.33
CA SER A 358 2.85 0.87 23.84
C SER A 358 2.56 2.00 22.84
N ASN A 359 3.37 2.15 21.79
CA ASN A 359 3.24 3.19 20.76
C ASN A 359 2.62 2.68 19.45
N LEU A 360 2.07 1.46 19.45
CA LEU A 360 1.52 0.84 18.27
C LEU A 360 0.22 1.53 17.83
N ILE A 361 0.21 2.01 16.59
CA ILE A 361 -0.90 2.69 15.92
C ILE A 361 -1.68 1.71 15.04
N LYS A 362 -0.95 0.80 14.37
CA LYS A 362 -1.50 -0.18 13.44
C LYS A 362 -1.00 -1.58 13.75
N LEU A 363 -1.92 -2.50 13.94
CA LEU A 363 -1.63 -3.94 14.03
C LEU A 363 -2.39 -4.69 12.95
N ASN A 364 -1.68 -5.46 12.14
CA ASN A 364 -2.26 -6.44 11.24
C ASN A 364 -1.74 -7.84 11.59
N VAL A 365 -2.65 -8.78 11.85
CA VAL A 365 -2.30 -10.19 12.08
C VAL A 365 -3.12 -11.04 11.13
N GLU A 366 -2.43 -11.76 10.27
CA GLU A 366 -3.00 -12.65 9.27
C GLU A 366 -2.38 -14.04 9.40
N LEU A 367 -3.20 -15.07 9.43
CA LEU A 367 -2.75 -16.46 9.36
C LEU A 367 -3.31 -17.08 8.08
N ILE A 368 -2.47 -17.61 7.21
CA ILE A 368 -2.89 -18.30 5.99
C ILE A 368 -3.03 -19.77 6.32
N ASP A 369 -4.18 -20.31 5.94
CA ASP A 369 -4.50 -21.73 6.02
C ASP A 369 -3.66 -22.49 5.00
N TYR A 370 -2.54 -23.06 5.44
CA TYR A 370 -1.94 -24.13 4.68
C TYR A 370 -2.80 -25.38 4.82
N PHE A 371 -3.67 -25.58 3.82
CA PHE A 371 -4.73 -26.58 3.80
C PHE A 371 -4.28 -28.06 3.76
N ASP A 372 -2.99 -28.41 3.90
CA ASP A 372 -2.54 -29.71 3.40
C ASP A 372 -1.53 -30.54 4.22
N TYR A 373 -1.34 -30.31 5.53
CA TYR A 373 -0.48 -31.22 6.31
C TYR A 373 -1.11 -31.72 7.62
N HIS A 374 -1.16 -33.06 7.71
CA HIS A 374 -1.64 -33.93 8.80
C HIS A 374 -0.84 -33.85 10.11
N HIS A 375 -0.32 -32.68 10.49
CA HIS A 375 0.32 -32.51 11.79
C HIS A 375 -0.62 -31.77 12.74
N ASN A 376 -0.95 -32.43 13.84
CA ASN A 376 -1.54 -31.83 15.04
C ASN A 376 -0.56 -30.77 15.55
N ILE A 377 -0.70 -29.54 15.05
CA ILE A 377 -0.07 -28.39 15.67
C ILE A 377 -0.97 -28.05 16.85
N ASP A 378 -0.61 -28.58 18.01
CA ASP A 378 -1.19 -28.14 19.27
C ASP A 378 -0.86 -26.65 19.44
N TYR A 379 -1.86 -25.79 19.28
CA TYR A 379 -1.76 -24.36 19.60
C TYR A 379 -1.66 -24.19 21.12
N TYR A 380 -0.46 -24.41 21.68
CA TYR A 380 -0.22 -24.20 23.11
C TYR A 380 -0.36 -22.72 23.44
N TYR A 381 -1.42 -22.38 24.17
CA TYR A 381 -1.51 -21.13 24.92
C TYR A 381 -0.41 -21.13 25.98
N VAL A 382 0.49 -20.15 25.94
CA VAL A 382 1.42 -19.90 27.07
C VAL A 382 0.93 -18.65 27.77
N PRO A 383 0.50 -18.75 29.03
CA PRO A 383 0.21 -17.58 29.83
C PRO A 383 1.46 -16.70 29.87
N CYS A 384 1.30 -15.39 29.71
CA CYS A 384 2.36 -14.47 30.07
C CYS A 384 2.53 -14.63 31.59
N GLU A 385 3.69 -15.10 32.05
CA GLU A 385 3.92 -15.45 33.47
C GLU A 385 3.96 -14.24 34.41
N ASP A 386 3.80 -13.03 33.87
CA ASP A 386 3.88 -11.78 34.62
C ASP A 386 2.49 -11.29 35.06
N SER A 387 2.34 -10.97 36.34
CA SER A 387 1.11 -10.44 36.97
C SER A 387 0.67 -9.04 36.51
N ASP A 388 1.46 -8.35 35.67
CA ASP A 388 1.24 -6.94 35.27
C ASP A 388 0.42 -6.76 33.97
N ILE A 389 -0.30 -7.80 33.54
CA ILE A 389 -1.01 -7.81 32.25
C ILE A 389 -2.13 -6.76 32.21
N GLU A 390 -2.94 -6.64 33.27
CA GLU A 390 -4.11 -5.75 33.30
C GLU A 390 -3.75 -4.27 33.09
N GLU A 391 -2.63 -3.81 33.66
CA GLU A 391 -2.21 -2.42 33.51
C GLU A 391 -1.65 -2.15 32.11
N SER A 392 -0.92 -3.12 31.55
CA SER A 392 -0.31 -3.02 30.23
C SER A 392 -1.35 -3.05 29.08
N GLU A 393 -2.40 -3.86 29.21
CA GLU A 393 -3.54 -3.89 28.28
C GLU A 393 -4.26 -2.54 28.21
N LYS A 394 -4.35 -1.83 29.35
CA LYS A 394 -4.94 -0.49 29.42
C LYS A 394 -4.13 0.56 28.65
N TYR A 395 -2.79 0.45 28.63
CA TYR A 395 -1.92 1.38 27.90
C TYR A 395 -1.87 1.09 26.39
N PHE A 396 -1.78 -0.19 26.00
CA PHE A 396 -1.82 -0.62 24.59
C PHE A 396 -3.00 0.00 23.84
N LEU A 397 -4.16 -0.02 24.50
CA LEU A 397 -5.43 0.37 23.93
C LEU A 397 -5.67 1.86 23.83
N LYS A 398 -4.77 2.66 24.41
CA LYS A 398 -4.88 4.12 24.33
C LYS A 398 -4.40 4.67 22.98
N ASN A 399 -3.60 3.93 22.22
CA ASN A 399 -2.90 4.44 21.04
C ASN A 399 -3.22 3.69 19.73
N LEU A 400 -3.88 2.53 19.80
CA LEU A 400 -4.21 1.72 18.63
C LEU A 400 -5.39 2.34 17.85
N ASP A 401 -5.10 2.86 16.66
CA ASP A 401 -6.09 3.48 15.76
C ASP A 401 -6.69 2.46 14.77
N HIS A 402 -5.90 1.46 14.37
CA HIS A 402 -6.29 0.47 13.37
C HIS A 402 -5.89 -0.94 13.79
N LEU A 403 -6.87 -1.85 13.77
CA LEU A 403 -6.69 -3.27 14.02
C LEU A 403 -7.27 -4.06 12.85
N SER A 404 -6.42 -4.87 12.22
CA SER A 404 -6.82 -5.84 11.20
C SER A 404 -6.43 -7.23 11.68
N VAL A 405 -7.40 -8.14 11.70
CA VAL A 405 -7.19 -9.53 12.07
C VAL A 405 -7.91 -10.43 11.08
N SER A 406 -7.15 -11.30 10.43
CA SER A 406 -7.67 -12.21 9.40
C SER A 406 -7.25 -13.65 9.63
N ASN A 407 -8.20 -14.57 9.37
CA ASN A 407 -8.00 -16.01 9.21
C ASN A 407 -7.34 -16.72 10.41
N ILE A 408 -7.62 -16.28 11.64
CA ILE A 408 -7.02 -16.89 12.84
C ILE A 408 -7.59 -18.30 13.15
N PHE A 409 -8.80 -18.62 12.69
CA PHE A 409 -9.52 -19.84 13.07
C PHE A 409 -9.99 -20.62 11.84
N SER A 410 -9.18 -21.57 11.38
CA SER A 410 -9.52 -22.39 10.21
C SER A 410 -9.73 -23.88 10.49
N LYS A 411 -9.41 -24.33 11.71
CA LYS A 411 -9.72 -25.70 12.15
C LYS A 411 -10.70 -25.70 13.33
N PRO A 412 -11.99 -26.02 13.11
CA PRO A 412 -13.00 -26.07 14.17
C PRO A 412 -12.70 -27.11 15.26
N ASP A 413 -11.91 -28.15 14.96
CA ASP A 413 -11.73 -29.28 15.87
C ASP A 413 -10.57 -29.13 16.88
N VAL A 414 -9.74 -28.08 16.79
CA VAL A 414 -8.50 -27.95 17.61
C VAL A 414 -8.49 -26.70 18.51
N ILE A 415 -9.42 -25.75 18.37
CA ILE A 415 -9.17 -24.36 18.82
C ILE A 415 -10.20 -23.80 19.83
N HIS A 416 -11.20 -24.57 20.27
CA HIS A 416 -12.25 -24.07 21.17
C HIS A 416 -11.76 -23.37 22.45
N TYR A 417 -10.62 -23.80 23.03
CA TYR A 417 -10.10 -23.18 24.26
C TYR A 417 -9.48 -21.78 24.04
N ASN A 418 -8.90 -21.50 22.87
CA ASN A 418 -8.25 -20.21 22.59
C ASN A 418 -9.22 -19.15 22.05
N VAL A 419 -10.31 -19.58 21.40
CA VAL A 419 -11.31 -18.66 20.84
C VAL A 419 -11.99 -17.84 21.93
N GLY A 420 -12.33 -18.45 23.07
CA GLY A 420 -12.98 -17.74 24.18
C GLY A 420 -12.12 -16.61 24.78
N LYS A 421 -10.81 -16.83 24.94
CA LYS A 421 -9.88 -15.79 25.42
C LYS A 421 -9.60 -14.74 24.35
N PHE A 422 -9.39 -15.15 23.11
CA PHE A 422 -9.23 -14.22 21.99
C PHE A 422 -10.45 -13.32 21.82
N LYS A 423 -11.68 -13.86 21.92
CA LYS A 423 -12.93 -13.10 21.97
C LYS A 423 -12.92 -12.07 23.10
N LYS A 424 -12.58 -12.47 24.32
CA LYS A 424 -12.48 -11.55 25.47
C LYS A 424 -11.47 -10.42 25.22
N HIS A 425 -10.30 -10.74 24.67
CA HIS A 425 -9.30 -9.73 24.33
C HIS A 425 -9.81 -8.80 23.23
N LEU A 426 -10.36 -9.31 22.13
CA LEU A 426 -10.97 -8.46 21.10
C LEU A 426 -12.07 -7.55 21.67
N ILE A 427 -12.97 -8.08 22.50
CA ILE A 427 -14.03 -7.28 23.14
C ILE A 427 -13.41 -6.17 24.01
N GLN A 428 -12.41 -6.49 24.82
CA GLN A 428 -11.66 -5.50 25.61
C GLN A 428 -10.99 -4.45 24.71
N LEU A 429 -10.38 -4.88 23.60
CA LEU A 429 -9.67 -4.00 22.69
C LEU A 429 -10.62 -2.97 22.07
N VAL A 430 -11.78 -3.44 21.63
CA VAL A 430 -12.80 -2.63 20.96
C VAL A 430 -13.53 -1.73 21.97
N SER A 431 -13.73 -2.17 23.21
CA SER A 431 -14.45 -1.42 24.26
C SER A 431 -13.79 -0.11 24.72
N ASN A 432 -12.52 0.12 24.39
CA ASN A 432 -11.76 1.27 24.89
C ASN A 432 -11.93 2.56 24.07
N GLY A 433 -12.76 2.57 23.02
CA GLY A 433 -13.31 3.80 22.46
C GLY A 433 -12.31 4.69 21.71
N LYS A 434 -11.22 4.14 21.18
CA LYS A 434 -10.27 4.87 20.31
C LYS A 434 -9.99 4.21 18.97
N LEU A 435 -10.29 2.92 18.84
CA LEU A 435 -10.17 2.21 17.59
C LEU A 435 -11.05 2.91 16.54
N LYS A 436 -10.46 3.32 15.42
CA LYS A 436 -11.17 3.98 14.31
C LYS A 436 -11.61 2.97 13.27
N THR A 437 -10.82 1.92 13.09
CA THR A 437 -11.01 0.93 12.03
C THR A 437 -10.74 -0.46 12.57
N LEU A 438 -11.70 -1.36 12.36
CA LEU A 438 -11.63 -2.77 12.73
C LEU A 438 -11.93 -3.64 11.52
N HIS A 439 -10.95 -4.44 11.09
CA HIS A 439 -11.12 -5.39 9.99
C HIS A 439 -11.03 -6.80 10.56
N LEU A 440 -12.08 -7.59 10.38
CA LEU A 440 -12.16 -8.97 10.83
C LEU A 440 -12.49 -9.87 9.63
N ALA A 441 -11.60 -10.80 9.28
CA ALA A 441 -11.81 -11.71 8.17
C ALA A 441 -11.64 -13.17 8.58
N GLY A 442 -12.46 -14.08 8.04
CA GLY A 442 -12.29 -15.53 8.22
C GLY A 442 -12.39 -16.03 9.67
N LEU A 443 -13.17 -15.34 10.51
CA LEU A 443 -13.38 -15.70 11.93
C LEU A 443 -14.73 -16.40 12.10
N ASN A 444 -14.83 -17.62 11.57
CA ASN A 444 -16.08 -18.39 11.51
C ASN A 444 -16.62 -18.84 12.88
N GLU A 445 -15.77 -18.82 13.91
CA GLU A 445 -16.11 -19.22 15.28
C GLU A 445 -16.56 -18.05 16.18
N LEU A 446 -16.68 -16.83 15.64
CA LEU A 446 -17.31 -15.72 16.37
C LEU A 446 -18.81 -15.99 16.51
N ASP A 447 -19.28 -16.08 17.75
CA ASP A 447 -20.67 -16.41 18.09
C ASP A 447 -21.48 -15.14 18.43
N ASP A 448 -22.79 -15.33 18.61
CA ASP A 448 -23.73 -14.30 19.00
C ASP A 448 -23.28 -13.52 20.24
N GLU A 449 -22.62 -14.17 21.20
CA GLU A 449 -22.15 -13.50 22.43
C GLU A 449 -21.09 -12.45 22.11
N PHE A 450 -20.15 -12.75 21.20
CA PHE A 450 -19.17 -11.78 20.75
C PHE A 450 -19.82 -10.56 20.08
N PHE A 451 -20.75 -10.79 19.14
CA PHE A 451 -21.46 -9.71 18.46
C PHE A 451 -22.34 -8.91 19.41
N ARG A 452 -22.98 -9.56 20.39
CA ARG A 452 -23.72 -8.90 21.46
C ARG A 452 -22.83 -8.00 22.28
N CYS A 453 -21.65 -8.47 22.69
CA CYS A 453 -20.73 -7.64 23.45
C CYS A 453 -20.25 -6.44 22.63
N MET A 454 -19.95 -6.66 21.35
CA MET A 454 -19.49 -5.64 20.39
C MET A 454 -20.54 -4.55 20.10
N PHE A 455 -21.81 -4.94 19.90
CA PHE A 455 -22.83 -4.06 19.32
C PHE A 455 -24.02 -3.77 20.22
N SER A 456 -24.21 -4.49 21.34
CA SER A 456 -25.36 -4.24 22.23
C SER A 456 -25.15 -2.98 23.07
N THR A 457 -26.13 -2.07 23.04
CA THR A 457 -26.28 -0.99 24.02
C THR A 457 -26.70 -1.48 25.41
N HIS A 458 -27.09 -2.75 25.52
CA HIS A 458 -27.53 -3.37 26.75
C HIS A 458 -26.60 -4.54 27.05
N ALA A 459 -25.29 -4.25 27.19
CA ALA A 459 -24.36 -5.25 27.66
C ALA A 459 -24.81 -5.68 29.07
N PRO A 460 -24.95 -7.00 29.35
CA PRO A 460 -25.32 -7.44 30.68
C PRO A 460 -24.30 -6.91 31.69
N ARG A 461 -24.79 -6.36 32.82
CA ARG A 461 -23.96 -5.78 33.90
C ARG A 461 -22.82 -6.71 34.38
N ALA A 462 -22.92 -8.00 34.10
CA ALA A 462 -21.91 -9.02 34.39
C ALA A 462 -20.61 -8.89 33.59
N CYS A 463 -20.57 -8.18 32.46
CA CYS A 463 -19.40 -8.12 31.59
C CYS A 463 -18.47 -6.91 31.84
N GLY A 464 -18.86 -5.92 32.63
CA GLY A 464 -17.98 -4.81 33.04
C GLY A 464 -17.49 -3.85 31.92
N PHE A 465 -17.94 -4.01 30.67
CA PHE A 465 -17.46 -3.20 29.53
C PHE A 465 -18.26 -1.90 29.34
N LYS A 466 -17.55 -0.80 29.04
CA LYS A 466 -18.14 0.48 28.59
C LYS A 466 -18.46 0.44 27.10
N PHE A 467 -19.48 1.20 26.70
CA PHE A 467 -20.04 1.25 25.35
C PHE A 467 -18.98 1.41 24.24
N ILE A 468 -19.07 0.52 23.26
CA ILE A 468 -18.03 0.22 22.26
C ILE A 468 -18.11 1.14 21.02
N HIS A 469 -19.29 1.73 20.77
CA HIS A 469 -19.67 2.16 19.43
C HIS A 469 -19.26 3.59 19.02
N GLN A 470 -18.86 4.46 19.96
CA GLN A 470 -18.72 5.90 19.66
C GLN A 470 -17.45 6.27 18.85
N SER A 471 -16.43 5.42 18.84
CA SER A 471 -15.13 5.77 18.24
C SER A 471 -14.83 5.11 16.90
N ILE A 472 -15.45 3.96 16.63
CA ILE A 472 -15.18 3.18 15.43
C ILE A 472 -15.94 3.82 14.28
N LYS A 473 -15.21 4.21 13.25
CA LYS A 473 -15.76 4.82 12.04
C LYS A 473 -16.11 3.79 10.99
N THR A 474 -15.29 2.75 10.89
CA THR A 474 -15.38 1.72 9.85
C THR A 474 -15.18 0.33 10.46
N ILE A 475 -16.11 -0.58 10.19
CA ILE A 475 -15.96 -2.00 10.48
C ILE A 475 -16.09 -2.77 9.18
N GLU A 476 -15.10 -3.59 8.86
CA GLU A 476 -15.14 -4.48 7.71
C GLU A 476 -15.14 -5.94 8.17
N PHE A 477 -16.16 -6.69 7.77
CA PHE A 477 -16.22 -8.14 7.93
C PHE A 477 -16.08 -8.83 6.58
N LYS A 478 -15.12 -9.76 6.46
CA LYS A 478 -14.92 -10.56 5.25
C LYS A 478 -15.01 -12.05 5.54
N GLY A 479 -15.74 -12.78 4.70
CA GLY A 479 -15.78 -14.25 4.75
C GLY A 479 -16.34 -14.83 6.05
N MET A 480 -17.42 -14.25 6.56
CA MET A 480 -18.17 -14.81 7.68
C MET A 480 -19.20 -15.82 7.19
N ASN A 481 -19.44 -16.86 7.99
CA ASN A 481 -20.59 -17.75 7.84
C ASN A 481 -21.91 -16.98 7.93
N SER A 482 -22.98 -17.49 7.30
CA SER A 482 -24.30 -16.85 7.14
C SER A 482 -24.99 -16.36 8.44
N ILE A 483 -24.53 -16.82 9.60
CA ILE A 483 -25.01 -16.41 10.93
C ILE A 483 -24.49 -15.00 11.30
N GLY A 484 -23.23 -14.70 11.02
CA GLY A 484 -22.58 -13.43 11.38
C GLY A 484 -23.27 -12.19 10.76
N PRO A 485 -23.46 -12.14 9.42
CA PRO A 485 -24.13 -11.02 8.76
C PRO A 485 -25.56 -10.76 9.26
N ARG A 486 -26.33 -11.82 9.58
CA ARG A 486 -27.69 -11.70 10.12
C ARG A 486 -27.71 -11.05 11.49
N LEU A 487 -26.78 -11.43 12.38
CA LEU A 487 -26.66 -10.86 13.71
C LEU A 487 -26.22 -9.40 13.65
N ILE A 488 -25.19 -9.09 12.86
CA ILE A 488 -24.70 -7.72 12.67
C ILE A 488 -25.85 -6.82 12.17
N THR A 489 -26.62 -7.30 11.19
CA THR A 489 -27.78 -6.58 10.65
C THR A 489 -28.84 -6.35 11.73
N ASN A 490 -29.17 -7.37 12.53
CA ASN A 490 -30.14 -7.25 13.62
C ASN A 490 -29.69 -6.29 14.73
N TYR A 491 -28.39 -6.18 15.00
CA TYR A 491 -27.88 -5.24 16.01
C TYR A 491 -27.76 -3.81 15.49
N LEU A 492 -27.34 -3.63 14.23
CA LEU A 492 -27.18 -2.29 13.64
C LEU A 492 -28.51 -1.62 13.31
N LEU A 493 -29.53 -2.38 12.88
CA LEU A 493 -30.84 -1.85 12.50
C LEU A 493 -31.71 -1.46 13.70
N ASN A 494 -31.48 -2.05 14.88
CA ASN A 494 -32.32 -1.83 16.07
C ASN A 494 -31.84 -0.69 16.97
N ASP A 495 -30.78 0.05 16.59
CA ASP A 495 -30.20 1.11 17.42
C ASP A 495 -30.12 2.45 16.69
N GLU A 496 -31.08 3.33 17.01
CA GLU A 496 -31.20 4.69 16.45
C GLU A 496 -30.04 5.62 16.85
N LYS A 497 -29.15 5.22 17.79
CA LYS A 497 -28.02 6.03 18.27
C LYS A 497 -26.67 5.66 17.66
N ASN A 498 -26.65 4.85 16.60
CA ASN A 498 -25.42 4.36 15.99
C ASN A 498 -24.61 5.47 15.28
N SER A 499 -23.43 5.78 15.82
CA SER A 499 -22.40 6.67 15.26
C SER A 499 -21.47 6.05 14.18
N LEU A 500 -21.71 4.80 13.79
CA LEU A 500 -20.94 4.09 12.77
C LEU A 500 -21.22 4.74 11.43
N ARG A 501 -20.15 5.16 10.74
CA ARG A 501 -20.29 5.78 9.41
C ARG A 501 -20.42 4.73 8.32
N GLU A 502 -19.77 3.59 8.50
CA GLU A 502 -19.65 2.58 7.46
C GLU A 502 -19.44 1.18 8.05
N VAL A 503 -20.29 0.23 7.63
CA VAL A 503 -20.12 -1.20 7.88
C VAL A 503 -20.07 -1.90 6.54
N ILE A 504 -18.96 -2.58 6.26
CA ILE A 504 -18.72 -3.27 5.00
C ILE A 504 -18.79 -4.77 5.28
N LEU A 505 -19.77 -5.44 4.69
CA LEU A 505 -19.91 -6.90 4.73
C LEU A 505 -19.56 -7.46 3.36
N THR A 506 -18.55 -8.33 3.30
CA THR A 506 -18.17 -9.03 2.06
C THR A 506 -18.31 -10.54 2.25
N GLU A 507 -19.31 -11.15 1.63
CA GLU A 507 -19.51 -12.61 1.64
C GLU A 507 -18.66 -13.28 0.56
N PHE A 508 -18.09 -14.47 0.85
CA PHE A 508 -17.54 -15.35 -0.18
C PHE A 508 -18.68 -16.12 -0.86
N GLN A 509 -18.91 -15.86 -2.15
CA GLN A 509 -19.68 -16.78 -2.97
C GLN A 509 -18.81 -17.98 -3.35
N HIS A 510 -18.76 -19.00 -2.50
CA HIS A 510 -18.26 -20.31 -2.92
C HIS A 510 -19.34 -21.05 -3.72
N THR A 511 -19.36 -20.87 -5.03
CA THR A 511 -20.12 -21.75 -5.94
C THR A 511 -19.31 -23.03 -6.18
N LYS A 512 -19.58 -24.07 -5.40
CA LYS A 512 -19.32 -25.46 -5.80
C LYS A 512 -20.66 -26.15 -6.05
N HIS A 513 -21.03 -26.22 -7.34
CA HIS A 513 -22.18 -26.90 -7.97
C HIS A 513 -23.61 -26.31 -7.77
N PRO A 514 -24.48 -26.37 -8.82
CA PRO A 514 -25.84 -25.87 -8.75
C PRO A 514 -26.77 -26.90 -8.11
N VAL A 515 -27.50 -26.50 -7.06
CA VAL A 515 -28.63 -27.26 -6.52
C VAL A 515 -29.92 -26.53 -6.89
N PRO A 516 -30.98 -27.22 -7.35
CA PRO A 516 -32.11 -26.60 -8.00
C PRO A 516 -33.03 -25.86 -7.01
N GLU A 517 -33.66 -24.82 -7.55
CA GLU A 517 -34.57 -23.89 -6.91
C GLU A 517 -35.56 -24.57 -5.94
N LYS A 518 -35.43 -24.27 -4.66
CA LYS A 518 -36.58 -24.11 -3.78
C LYS A 518 -36.48 -22.77 -3.05
N GLN A 519 -37.40 -21.89 -3.43
CA GLN A 519 -37.65 -20.58 -2.84
C GLN A 519 -37.72 -20.70 -1.31
N SER A 520 -36.74 -20.12 -0.63
CA SER A 520 -36.92 -19.61 0.73
C SER A 520 -36.77 -18.10 0.66
N ASN A 521 -37.88 -17.41 0.95
CA ASN A 521 -37.93 -15.96 1.04
C ASN A 521 -37.01 -15.49 2.18
N LEU A 522 -35.80 -15.06 1.83
CA LEU A 522 -35.05 -14.10 2.62
C LEU A 522 -34.87 -12.86 1.76
N GLU A 523 -35.54 -11.78 2.12
CA GLU A 523 -35.34 -10.47 1.52
C GLU A 523 -33.88 -10.04 1.69
N LEU A 524 -33.16 -9.99 0.57
CA LEU A 524 -31.83 -9.38 0.48
C LEU A 524 -31.99 -7.86 0.67
N LEU A 525 -31.70 -7.38 1.88
CA LEU A 525 -31.48 -5.96 2.15
C LEU A 525 -30.20 -5.50 1.45
N LYS A 526 -30.34 -5.05 0.20
CA LYS A 526 -29.28 -4.42 -0.61
C LYS A 526 -28.95 -3.03 -0.07
N LEU A 527 -27.99 -2.95 0.85
CA LEU A 527 -27.21 -1.73 1.06
C LEU A 527 -25.89 -1.87 0.28
N GLY A 528 -25.88 -1.29 -0.93
CA GLY A 528 -24.68 -0.89 -1.66
C GLY A 528 -23.64 -1.96 -2.00
N LEU A 529 -23.82 -2.68 -3.11
CA LEU A 529 -22.69 -3.25 -3.86
C LEU A 529 -22.87 -2.97 -5.36
N SER A 530 -21.82 -2.36 -5.93
CA SER A 530 -21.57 -2.31 -7.37
C SER A 530 -21.24 -3.73 -7.85
N SER A 531 -22.11 -4.30 -8.69
CA SER A 531 -21.78 -5.50 -9.43
C SER A 531 -20.93 -5.12 -10.64
N THR A 532 -19.62 -5.40 -10.57
CA THR A 532 -18.84 -5.64 -11.79
C THR A 532 -18.79 -7.15 -11.96
N ILE A 533 -19.68 -7.68 -12.79
CA ILE A 533 -19.62 -9.06 -13.28
C ILE A 533 -18.86 -8.98 -14.61
N LEU A 534 -17.97 -9.95 -14.84
CA LEU A 534 -17.22 -10.19 -16.08
C LEU A 534 -18.03 -9.93 -17.35
#